data_AF-A0A7S1I6A5-F1
#
_entry.id   AF-A0A7S1I6A5-F1
#
_cell.length_a   1.000
_cell.length_b   1.000
_cell.length_c   1.000
_cell.angle_alpha   90.00
_cell.angle_beta   90.00
_cell.angle_gamma   90.00
#
_symmetry.space_group_name_H-M   'P 1'
#
loop_
_entity.id
_entity.type
_entity.pdbx_description
1 polymer ?
#
loop_
_entity_poly.entity_id
_entity_poly.type
_entity_poly.pdbx_seq_one_letter_code
_entity_poly.pdbx_strand_id
1 'polypeptide(L)'
;VATLRAMELQTPPGSDIVKKNLIETLGIEAFNPPDVFGFHKPTYTPPGPAAAAQLVAPEMQLMTTPSLINFLNGLYSLFDNGLTGCNRGLLGYACKYGTHGTLTWTPAGSTGAAIVDELALLLTNDRLHNTTRAQIAAAYDAKAPTNAAAALRLAQKLVVSAPEFHVTNLNAVTSRPRPAPAVVPSQDRPFKAVVVLFMNGGADSFNSLVPHSNCGSKDYYAEYAAVRTGAAVPKTSLLPIVNDATNYPQPCGTFGVHPDLPLYKTLFDSKEGAFVANIGSLVEPVTLAEYNAKQKRLPPSLFGHNTMQQSTASVHAQNINAKGVLGRAIAALSLQDSPFKTDLFSIAGMQKMLEGAQTPNIVHFRTGITELNDYDELIQELKKVSEFESDSIFADTYAGILRSSLNKTKTLSTALDSVTLDTTFGSDRLSLQYEKVAKVMKMRGDTERAVYMVELGGFDTHGSFELSELFKGVNDGLDSFRAEMKAQGLWDDVVVWTVSEFGRTLTSNGLGTDHAWGGNHFLAGGQVNGGQIFGSFPATLEETGELNLGRGRLIPTLAWESVWEGILEWFGVDAGSMPTVLPNLANFPSNMRYNAQQMFSSSSASGKQQSGA
;
A
#
# COMPACT_ATOMS: atom_id res chain seq x y z
N VAL A 1 17.53 14.31 -18.15
CA VAL A 1 18.67 14.52 -19.09
C VAL A 1 18.18 14.83 -20.50
N ALA A 2 17.18 14.11 -21.04
CA ALA A 2 16.64 14.39 -22.38
C ALA A 2 16.11 15.83 -22.53
N THR A 3 15.20 16.28 -21.67
CA THR A 3 14.68 17.67 -21.67
C THR A 3 15.80 18.72 -21.55
N LEU A 4 16.73 18.50 -20.61
CA LEU A 4 17.87 19.41 -20.38
C LEU A 4 18.78 19.55 -21.61
N ARG A 5 19.01 18.45 -22.35
CA ARG A 5 19.83 18.47 -23.57
C ARG A 5 19.08 19.08 -24.74
N ALA A 6 17.82 18.72 -24.92
CA ALA A 6 16.99 19.22 -26.02
C ALA A 6 16.73 20.73 -25.94
N MET A 7 16.79 21.30 -24.74
CA MET A 7 16.49 22.72 -24.49
C MET A 7 17.73 23.53 -24.05
N GLU A 8 18.92 23.00 -24.30
CA GLU A 8 20.21 23.66 -24.06
C GLU A 8 20.38 24.18 -22.62
N LEU A 9 20.64 23.29 -21.67
CA LEU A 9 20.99 23.69 -20.30
C LEU A 9 22.36 24.39 -20.26
N GLN A 10 22.38 25.66 -19.88
CA GLN A 10 23.59 26.41 -19.55
C GLN A 10 23.79 26.47 -18.03
N THR A 11 25.01 26.19 -17.57
CA THR A 11 25.38 26.23 -16.14
C THR A 11 26.50 27.25 -15.90
N PRO A 12 26.65 27.80 -14.69
CA PRO A 12 27.79 28.64 -14.36
C PRO A 12 29.13 27.92 -14.61
N PRO A 13 30.18 28.60 -15.10
CA PRO A 13 31.49 27.98 -15.31
C PRO A 13 32.03 27.31 -14.04
N GLY A 14 32.54 26.08 -14.17
CA GLY A 14 33.10 25.32 -13.04
C GLY A 14 32.06 24.75 -12.06
N SER A 15 30.76 24.79 -12.40
CA SER A 15 29.72 24.15 -11.59
C SER A 15 29.50 22.69 -12.00
N ASP A 16 30.03 21.77 -11.20
CA ASP A 16 29.62 20.37 -11.26
C ASP A 16 28.27 20.21 -10.55
N ILE A 17 27.23 19.86 -11.31
CA ILE A 17 25.90 19.62 -10.74
C ILE A 17 25.82 18.15 -10.33
N VAL A 18 25.97 17.91 -9.04
CA VAL A 18 25.79 16.58 -8.44
C VAL A 18 24.47 16.55 -7.68
N LYS A 19 23.45 15.92 -8.25
CA LYS A 19 22.20 15.77 -7.52
C LYS A 19 22.22 14.56 -6.60
N LYS A 20 22.26 14.83 -5.30
CA LYS A 20 21.84 13.88 -4.26
C LYS A 20 20.31 13.76 -4.30
N ASN A 21 19.78 12.55 -4.22
CA ASN A 21 18.35 12.26 -4.10
C ASN A 21 17.45 12.74 -5.27
N LEU A 22 17.99 12.83 -6.51
CA LEU A 22 17.19 13.05 -7.75
C LEU A 22 15.96 12.14 -7.84
N ILE A 23 16.22 10.97 -7.33
CA ILE A 23 15.46 9.75 -7.26
C ILE A 23 14.24 9.93 -6.32
N GLU A 24 14.43 10.43 -5.10
CA GLU A 24 13.32 10.83 -4.21
C GLU A 24 12.53 12.02 -4.76
N THR A 25 13.22 13.01 -5.35
CA THR A 25 12.54 14.22 -5.88
C THR A 25 11.62 13.90 -7.05
N LEU A 26 12.02 12.98 -7.94
CA LEU A 26 11.22 12.57 -9.09
C LEU A 26 10.27 11.41 -8.77
N GLY A 27 10.36 10.84 -7.57
CA GLY A 27 9.62 9.62 -7.20
C GLY A 27 9.99 8.40 -8.04
N ILE A 28 11.22 8.37 -8.59
CA ILE A 28 11.79 7.26 -9.36
C ILE A 28 12.98 6.78 -8.57
N GLU A 29 12.76 5.75 -7.76
CA GLU A 29 13.85 5.11 -7.06
C GLU A 29 14.56 4.14 -8.01
N ALA A 30 15.88 4.28 -8.24
CA ALA A 30 16.63 3.44 -9.19
C ALA A 30 17.79 2.67 -8.52
N PHE A 31 18.13 3.00 -7.26
CA PHE A 31 19.26 2.40 -6.53
C PHE A 31 18.96 1.94 -5.09
N ASN A 32 17.77 2.19 -4.55
CA ASN A 32 17.25 1.57 -3.33
C ASN A 32 15.97 0.79 -3.65
N PRO A 33 16.06 -0.47 -4.09
CA PRO A 33 14.84 -1.22 -4.35
C PRO A 33 14.02 -1.28 -3.04
N PRO A 34 12.68 -1.07 -3.08
CA PRO A 34 11.85 -1.06 -1.88
C PRO A 34 11.91 -2.38 -1.11
N ASP A 35 12.38 -3.43 -1.76
CA ASP A 35 12.80 -4.71 -1.20
C ASP A 35 14.10 -5.18 -1.88
N VAL A 36 14.65 -6.33 -1.47
CA VAL A 36 15.91 -6.86 -2.04
C VAL A 36 15.81 -7.38 -3.50
N PHE A 37 14.67 -7.24 -4.18
CA PHE A 37 14.41 -7.83 -5.51
C PHE A 37 14.24 -6.83 -6.66
N GLY A 38 14.07 -5.53 -6.38
CA GLY A 38 14.05 -4.50 -7.42
C GLY A 38 12.88 -3.51 -7.32
N PHE A 39 12.80 -2.59 -8.29
CA PHE A 39 11.77 -1.54 -8.35
C PHE A 39 10.46 -1.96 -8.99
N HIS A 40 10.53 -2.92 -9.90
CA HIS A 40 9.43 -3.26 -10.78
C HIS A 40 9.11 -4.74 -10.64
N LYS A 41 7.83 -5.06 -10.53
CA LYS A 41 7.34 -6.42 -10.71
C LYS A 41 7.26 -6.65 -12.21
N PRO A 42 7.97 -7.66 -12.77
CA PRO A 42 7.90 -7.98 -14.21
C PRO A 42 6.47 -8.25 -14.72
N THR A 43 5.55 -8.50 -13.81
CA THR A 43 4.15 -8.85 -14.07
C THR A 43 3.17 -7.79 -13.61
N TYR A 44 3.63 -6.58 -13.24
CA TYR A 44 2.74 -5.49 -12.88
C TYR A 44 1.91 -5.05 -14.09
N THR A 45 0.62 -4.82 -13.86
CA THR A 45 -0.32 -4.33 -14.86
C THR A 45 -1.13 -3.19 -14.23
N PRO A 46 -0.96 -1.94 -14.70
CA PRO A 46 -1.70 -0.79 -14.18
C PRO A 46 -3.19 -0.91 -14.53
N PRO A 47 -4.10 -0.38 -13.69
CA PRO A 47 -5.53 -0.37 -13.99
C PRO A 47 -5.82 0.46 -15.26
N GLY A 48 -6.93 0.13 -15.93
CA GLY A 48 -7.37 0.81 -17.16
C GLY A 48 -7.00 0.04 -18.43
N PRO A 49 -6.68 0.74 -19.54
CA PRO A 49 -6.49 0.13 -20.87
C PRO A 49 -5.45 -1.00 -20.91
N ALA A 50 -4.32 -0.85 -20.21
CA ALA A 50 -3.29 -1.90 -20.16
C ALA A 50 -3.80 -3.18 -19.49
N ALA A 51 -4.56 -3.05 -18.39
CA ALA A 51 -5.22 -4.17 -17.74
C ALA A 51 -6.28 -4.82 -18.65
N ALA A 52 -7.10 -4.01 -19.33
CA ALA A 52 -8.12 -4.51 -20.24
C ALA A 52 -7.51 -5.29 -21.43
N ALA A 53 -6.33 -4.87 -21.89
CA ALA A 53 -5.57 -5.55 -22.94
C ALA A 53 -4.70 -6.72 -22.43
N GLN A 54 -4.75 -7.03 -21.13
CA GLN A 54 -3.93 -8.09 -20.50
C GLN A 54 -2.42 -7.91 -20.71
N LEU A 55 -1.96 -6.65 -20.79
CA LEU A 55 -0.55 -6.32 -20.96
C LEU A 55 0.13 -6.10 -19.59
N VAL A 56 1.43 -6.39 -19.52
CA VAL A 56 2.27 -6.00 -18.38
C VAL A 56 3.00 -4.71 -18.71
N ALA A 57 3.15 -3.85 -17.71
CA ALA A 57 3.87 -2.58 -17.83
C ALA A 57 4.66 -2.30 -16.53
N PRO A 58 5.73 -3.07 -16.25
CA PRO A 58 6.50 -2.99 -15.00
C PRO A 58 6.93 -1.57 -14.62
N GLU A 59 7.30 -0.76 -15.61
CA GLU A 59 7.76 0.63 -15.44
C GLU A 59 6.64 1.55 -14.94
N MET A 60 5.37 1.26 -15.31
CA MET A 60 4.21 2.01 -14.84
C MET A 60 3.89 1.78 -13.36
N GLN A 61 4.57 0.85 -12.68
CA GLN A 61 4.47 0.72 -11.23
C GLN A 61 4.98 1.98 -10.51
N LEU A 62 5.89 2.72 -11.14
CA LEU A 62 6.36 4.01 -10.65
C LEU A 62 5.39 5.16 -10.94
N MET A 63 4.34 4.96 -11.75
CA MET A 63 3.40 6.02 -12.10
C MET A 63 2.28 6.13 -11.08
N THR A 64 2.64 6.61 -9.90
CA THR A 64 1.73 6.97 -8.82
C THR A 64 1.33 8.44 -8.93
N THR A 65 0.24 8.84 -8.26
CA THR A 65 -0.10 10.26 -8.15
C THR A 65 1.06 11.10 -7.60
N PRO A 66 1.71 10.74 -6.47
CA PRO A 66 2.87 11.50 -5.97
C PRO A 66 4.04 11.62 -6.95
N SER A 67 4.48 10.51 -7.56
CA SER A 67 5.63 10.52 -8.48
C SER A 67 5.32 11.30 -9.76
N LEU A 68 4.13 11.12 -10.33
CA LEU A 68 3.70 11.87 -11.51
C LEU A 68 3.65 13.38 -11.25
N ILE A 69 3.03 13.79 -10.14
CA ILE A 69 2.89 15.21 -9.81
C ILE A 69 4.24 15.83 -9.41
N ASN A 70 5.10 15.11 -8.67
CA ASN A 70 6.45 15.58 -8.36
C ASN A 70 7.33 15.70 -9.61
N PHE A 71 7.22 14.75 -10.54
CA PHE A 71 7.90 14.82 -11.83
C PHE A 71 7.49 16.09 -12.60
N LEU A 72 6.19 16.36 -12.71
CA LEU A 72 5.67 17.55 -13.38
C LEU A 72 6.10 18.84 -12.65
N ASN A 73 5.95 18.91 -11.33
CA ASN A 73 6.40 20.05 -10.52
C ASN A 73 7.90 20.34 -10.74
N GLY A 74 8.72 19.29 -10.80
CA GLY A 74 10.14 19.42 -11.09
C GLY A 74 10.42 20.00 -12.47
N LEU A 75 9.77 19.47 -13.52
CA LEU A 75 9.92 20.00 -14.88
C LEU A 75 9.36 21.43 -15.02
N TYR A 76 8.25 21.74 -14.38
CA TYR A 76 7.66 23.08 -14.42
C TYR A 76 8.57 24.09 -13.73
N SER A 77 9.08 23.74 -12.55
CA SER A 77 10.07 24.57 -11.86
C SER A 77 11.34 24.75 -12.69
N LEU A 78 11.74 23.76 -13.49
CA LEU A 78 12.87 23.89 -14.41
C LEU A 78 12.60 24.94 -15.51
N PHE A 79 11.39 25.00 -16.06
CA PHE A 79 11.00 26.00 -17.06
C PHE A 79 10.85 27.41 -16.46
N ASP A 80 10.35 27.50 -15.23
CA ASP A 80 10.10 28.80 -14.59
C ASP A 80 11.34 29.40 -13.94
N ASN A 81 12.09 28.57 -13.21
CA ASN A 81 13.14 29.01 -12.29
C ASN A 81 14.54 28.49 -12.67
N GLY A 82 14.63 27.66 -13.71
CA GLY A 82 15.84 26.91 -14.03
C GLY A 82 16.10 25.77 -13.03
N LEU A 83 17.31 25.24 -13.08
CA LEU A 83 17.73 24.11 -12.28
C LEU A 83 18.05 24.58 -10.84
N THR A 84 17.07 24.47 -9.96
CA THR A 84 17.17 24.93 -8.56
C THR A 84 16.67 23.87 -7.56
N GLY A 85 17.08 23.97 -6.29
CA GLY A 85 16.52 23.20 -5.17
C GLY A 85 15.36 23.93 -4.46
N CYS A 86 15.10 25.19 -4.82
CA CYS A 86 13.92 25.94 -4.42
C CYS A 86 12.68 25.53 -5.22
N ASN A 87 11.50 25.98 -4.82
CA ASN A 87 10.26 25.89 -5.60
C ASN A 87 9.89 24.47 -6.09
N ARG A 88 10.25 23.44 -5.30
CA ARG A 88 10.14 22.01 -5.67
C ARG A 88 10.88 21.66 -6.96
N GLY A 89 11.96 22.39 -7.23
CA GLY A 89 12.82 22.22 -8.38
C GLY A 89 13.61 20.92 -8.34
N LEU A 90 14.29 20.66 -9.45
CA LEU A 90 14.98 19.41 -9.69
C LEU A 90 16.32 19.30 -8.95
N LEU A 91 16.62 19.99 -7.86
CA LEU A 91 17.84 19.76 -7.05
C LEU A 91 17.52 19.46 -5.59
N GLY A 92 18.31 18.61 -4.93
CA GLY A 92 18.15 18.26 -3.51
C GLY A 92 18.85 19.22 -2.54
N TYR A 93 19.21 20.43 -3.00
CA TYR A 93 19.86 21.43 -2.16
C TYR A 93 18.82 22.21 -1.36
N ALA A 94 19.18 22.64 -0.14
CA ALA A 94 18.39 23.62 0.59
C ALA A 94 18.12 24.85 -0.28
N CYS A 95 16.96 25.49 -0.12
CA CYS A 95 16.59 26.73 -0.81
C CYS A 95 17.40 27.93 -0.29
N LYS A 96 18.72 27.82 -0.41
CA LYS A 96 19.74 28.79 -0.02
C LYS A 96 20.61 29.17 -1.22
N TYR A 97 20.71 28.26 -2.20
CA TYR A 97 21.43 28.48 -3.45
C TYR A 97 20.41 28.79 -4.55
N GLY A 98 20.71 29.77 -5.40
CA GLY A 98 19.84 30.23 -6.48
C GLY A 98 19.66 29.20 -7.61
N THR A 99 19.52 29.67 -8.85
CA THR A 99 19.54 28.77 -10.01
C THR A 99 20.97 28.29 -10.30
N HIS A 100 21.13 27.00 -10.54
CA HIS A 100 22.41 26.36 -10.92
C HIS A 100 22.51 26.11 -12.43
N GLY A 101 21.48 26.50 -13.19
CA GLY A 101 21.50 26.46 -14.64
C GLY A 101 20.16 26.83 -15.22
N THR A 102 20.15 27.32 -16.45
CA THR A 102 18.95 27.78 -17.14
C THR A 102 18.88 27.15 -18.52
N LEU A 103 17.67 26.84 -18.98
CA LEU A 103 17.45 26.41 -20.36
C LEU A 103 17.53 27.64 -21.25
N THR A 104 18.39 27.59 -22.27
CA THR A 104 18.66 28.74 -23.16
C THR A 104 18.02 28.61 -24.53
N TRP A 105 17.41 27.46 -24.84
CA TRP A 105 16.72 27.28 -26.12
C TRP A 105 15.65 28.36 -26.34
N THR A 106 15.64 28.92 -27.55
CA THR A 106 14.65 29.90 -28.01
C THR A 106 14.03 29.41 -29.32
N PRO A 107 12.71 29.52 -29.51
CA PRO A 107 12.07 29.08 -30.74
C PRO A 107 12.50 29.92 -31.94
N ALA A 108 12.60 29.30 -33.10
CA ALA A 108 12.87 29.97 -34.37
C ALA A 108 11.63 30.69 -34.93
N GLY A 109 10.42 30.18 -34.62
CA GLY A 109 9.14 30.75 -35.01
C GLY A 109 8.51 31.67 -33.96
N SER A 110 7.55 32.49 -34.38
CA SER A 110 6.82 33.42 -33.49
C SER A 110 5.34 33.09 -33.29
N THR A 111 4.78 32.15 -34.06
CA THR A 111 3.38 31.69 -33.93
C THR A 111 3.30 30.47 -33.02
N GLY A 112 2.16 30.27 -32.34
CA GLY A 112 1.94 29.09 -31.50
C GLY A 112 2.16 27.78 -32.26
N ALA A 113 1.68 27.68 -33.50
CA ALA A 113 1.89 26.50 -34.34
C ALA A 113 3.39 26.21 -34.59
N ALA A 114 4.17 27.21 -35.02
CA ALA A 114 5.58 27.02 -35.31
C ALA A 114 6.40 26.66 -34.06
N ILE A 115 6.08 27.29 -32.93
CA ILE A 115 6.73 27.00 -31.64
C ILE A 115 6.41 25.58 -31.17
N VAL A 116 5.15 25.17 -31.27
CA VAL A 116 4.73 23.84 -30.86
C VAL A 116 5.30 22.75 -31.77
N ASP A 117 5.46 23.00 -33.06
CA ASP A 117 6.12 22.07 -33.97
C ASP A 117 7.60 21.86 -33.61
N GLU A 118 8.31 22.94 -33.27
CA GLU A 118 9.71 22.85 -32.81
C GLU A 118 9.80 22.11 -31.47
N LEU A 119 8.92 22.41 -30.51
CA LEU A 119 8.86 21.69 -29.22
C LEU A 119 8.52 20.21 -29.42
N ALA A 120 7.61 19.89 -30.32
CA ALA A 120 7.25 18.50 -30.61
C ALA A 120 8.44 17.73 -31.16
N LEU A 121 9.22 18.32 -32.08
CA LEU A 121 10.46 17.74 -32.58
C LEU A 121 11.46 17.52 -31.43
N LEU A 122 11.73 18.55 -30.63
CA LEU A 122 12.76 18.51 -29.57
C LEU A 122 12.42 17.56 -28.41
N LEU A 123 11.16 17.57 -27.96
CA LEU A 123 10.75 16.90 -26.72
C LEU A 123 10.08 15.56 -26.96
N THR A 124 9.51 15.34 -28.14
CA THR A 124 8.77 14.11 -28.45
C THR A 124 9.29 13.38 -29.68
N ASN A 125 10.31 13.91 -30.38
CA ASN A 125 10.73 13.42 -31.70
C ASN A 125 9.53 13.37 -32.68
N ASP A 126 8.78 14.47 -32.71
CA ASP A 126 7.63 14.72 -33.57
C ASP A 126 6.39 13.83 -33.33
N ARG A 127 6.37 13.07 -32.22
CA ARG A 127 5.27 12.15 -31.88
C ARG A 127 4.01 12.84 -31.34
N LEU A 128 4.07 14.13 -30.99
CA LEU A 128 2.93 14.88 -30.50
C LEU A 128 1.79 14.92 -31.53
N HIS A 129 0.58 14.48 -31.17
CA HIS A 129 -0.53 14.38 -32.11
C HIS A 129 -1.05 15.77 -32.54
N ASN A 130 -1.60 15.89 -33.77
CA ASN A 130 -2.09 17.16 -34.32
C ASN A 130 -3.16 17.83 -33.43
N THR A 131 -4.05 17.05 -32.82
CA THR A 131 -5.04 17.57 -31.86
C THR A 131 -4.36 18.20 -30.65
N THR A 132 -3.39 17.50 -30.05
CA THR A 132 -2.60 18.00 -28.91
C THR A 132 -1.81 19.24 -29.30
N ARG A 133 -1.19 19.25 -30.48
CA ARG A 133 -0.48 20.42 -31.02
C ARG A 133 -1.40 21.64 -31.12
N ALA A 134 -2.58 21.47 -31.71
CA ALA A 134 -3.55 22.54 -31.87
C ALA A 134 -4.03 23.11 -30.52
N GLN A 135 -4.25 22.25 -29.52
CA GLN A 135 -4.63 22.68 -28.17
C GLN A 135 -3.51 23.51 -27.51
N ILE A 136 -2.25 23.06 -27.61
CA ILE A 136 -1.10 23.75 -27.02
C ILE A 136 -0.83 25.07 -27.77
N ALA A 137 -0.92 25.07 -29.09
CA ALA A 137 -0.75 26.27 -29.91
C ALA A 137 -1.81 27.33 -29.57
N ALA A 138 -3.07 26.91 -29.41
CA ALA A 138 -4.14 27.81 -28.98
C ALA A 138 -3.90 28.39 -27.57
N ALA A 139 -3.43 27.58 -26.62
CA ALA A 139 -3.08 28.05 -25.28
C ALA A 139 -1.91 29.04 -25.30
N TYR A 140 -0.90 28.80 -26.15
CA TYR A 140 0.19 29.73 -26.38
C TYR A 140 -0.32 31.06 -26.97
N ASP A 141 -1.05 31.01 -28.09
CA ASP A 141 -1.51 32.19 -28.83
C ASP A 141 -2.45 33.06 -27.98
N ALA A 142 -3.21 32.46 -27.06
CA ALA A 142 -4.03 33.20 -26.10
C ALA A 142 -3.21 33.99 -25.06
N LYS A 143 -2.04 33.48 -24.65
CA LYS A 143 -1.21 34.09 -23.60
C LYS A 143 -0.11 35.01 -24.16
N ALA A 144 0.40 34.70 -25.35
CA ALA A 144 1.55 35.37 -25.97
C ALA A 144 1.41 36.91 -26.11
N PRO A 145 0.23 37.48 -26.44
CA PRO A 145 0.07 38.93 -26.55
C PRO A 145 0.33 39.68 -25.24
N THR A 146 0.13 39.02 -24.09
CA THR A 146 0.35 39.62 -22.76
C THR A 146 1.75 39.35 -22.23
N ASN A 147 2.28 38.16 -22.46
CA ASN A 147 3.59 37.75 -21.98
C ASN A 147 4.11 36.54 -22.80
N ALA A 148 4.89 36.82 -23.85
CA ALA A 148 5.43 35.78 -24.73
C ALA A 148 6.32 34.77 -23.99
N ALA A 149 7.11 35.21 -23.01
CA ALA A 149 7.94 34.30 -22.21
C ALA A 149 7.09 33.34 -21.35
N ALA A 150 6.01 33.85 -20.74
CA ALA A 150 5.09 33.00 -19.99
C ALA A 150 4.26 32.08 -20.90
N ALA A 151 3.91 32.52 -22.11
CA ALA A 151 3.27 31.68 -23.12
C ALA A 151 4.19 30.53 -23.57
N LEU A 152 5.48 30.80 -23.79
CA LEU A 152 6.46 29.77 -24.13
C LEU A 152 6.59 28.72 -23.02
N ARG A 153 6.69 29.17 -21.76
CA ARG A 153 6.70 28.27 -20.58
C ARG A 153 5.42 27.45 -20.49
N LEU A 154 4.26 28.05 -20.74
CA LEU A 154 2.98 27.32 -20.79
C LEU A 154 3.02 26.22 -21.86
N ALA A 155 3.47 26.52 -23.08
CA ALA A 155 3.59 25.51 -24.13
C ALA A 155 4.54 24.37 -23.73
N GLN A 156 5.71 24.69 -23.16
CA GLN A 156 6.67 23.70 -22.65
C GLN A 156 6.04 22.80 -21.57
N LYS A 157 5.34 23.38 -20.59
CA LYS A 157 4.63 22.66 -19.53
C LYS A 157 3.58 21.71 -20.10
N LEU A 158 2.79 22.15 -21.08
CA LEU A 158 1.77 21.31 -21.70
C LEU A 158 2.37 20.17 -22.52
N VAL A 159 3.46 20.40 -23.26
CA VAL A 159 4.15 19.33 -24.01
C VAL A 159 4.66 18.24 -23.08
N VAL A 160 5.33 18.60 -21.97
CA VAL A 160 5.84 17.57 -21.03
C VAL A 160 4.76 16.91 -20.18
N SER A 161 3.53 17.42 -20.24
CA SER A 161 2.36 16.81 -19.59
C SER A 161 1.53 15.95 -20.55
N ALA A 162 1.78 16.09 -21.85
CA ALA A 162 1.08 15.34 -22.87
C ALA A 162 1.49 13.86 -22.81
N PRO A 163 0.56 12.92 -23.00
CA PRO A 163 0.85 11.49 -23.00
C PRO A 163 2.00 11.10 -23.95
N GLU A 164 2.12 11.77 -25.09
CA GLU A 164 3.14 11.58 -26.11
C GLU A 164 4.56 11.81 -25.58
N PHE A 165 4.75 12.68 -24.59
CA PHE A 165 6.05 12.87 -23.94
C PHE A 165 6.48 11.65 -23.10
N HIS A 166 5.51 10.89 -22.58
CA HIS A 166 5.73 9.82 -21.62
C HIS A 166 5.79 8.41 -22.20
N VAL A 167 5.40 8.26 -23.47
CA VAL A 167 5.50 6.99 -24.19
C VAL A 167 6.47 7.10 -25.35
N THR A 168 6.91 5.98 -25.92
CA THR A 168 7.80 5.96 -27.09
C THR A 168 7.12 5.44 -28.36
N ASN A 169 5.94 4.81 -28.25
CA ASN A 169 5.18 4.35 -29.39
C ASN A 169 4.42 5.50 -30.08
N LEU A 170 4.03 5.28 -31.34
CA LEU A 170 3.16 6.21 -32.05
C LEU A 170 1.81 6.30 -31.33
N ASN A 171 1.34 7.53 -31.14
CA ASN A 171 0.07 7.83 -30.51
C ASN A 171 -0.87 8.40 -31.59
N ALA A 172 -2.05 7.79 -31.75
CA ALA A 172 -3.17 8.40 -32.44
C ALA A 172 -4.23 8.74 -31.38
N VAL A 173 -4.51 10.04 -31.22
CA VAL A 173 -5.56 10.51 -30.31
C VAL A 173 -6.88 10.45 -31.07
N THR A 174 -7.83 9.71 -30.53
CA THR A 174 -9.16 9.57 -31.12
C THR A 174 -10.00 10.84 -30.88
N SER A 175 -11.17 10.94 -31.52
CA SER A 175 -12.15 11.99 -31.21
C SER A 175 -13.05 11.64 -30.02
N ARG A 176 -12.86 10.47 -29.39
CA ARG A 176 -13.72 10.02 -28.29
C ARG A 176 -13.19 10.59 -26.98
N PRO A 177 -14.01 11.35 -26.23
CA PRO A 177 -13.61 11.81 -24.91
C PRO A 177 -13.49 10.61 -23.98
N ARG A 178 -12.47 10.62 -23.11
CA ARG A 178 -12.24 9.58 -22.12
C ARG A 178 -13.42 9.54 -21.13
N PRO A 179 -14.02 8.37 -20.88
CA PRO A 179 -15.11 8.25 -19.92
C PRO A 179 -14.62 8.64 -18.52
N ALA A 180 -15.49 9.31 -17.77
CA ALA A 180 -15.26 9.50 -16.34
C ALA A 180 -15.30 8.12 -15.64
N PRO A 181 -14.52 7.92 -14.56
CA PRO A 181 -14.66 6.72 -13.75
C PRO A 181 -16.10 6.57 -13.25
N ALA A 182 -16.63 5.34 -13.27
CA ALA A 182 -17.94 5.07 -12.70
C ALA A 182 -17.93 5.40 -11.19
N VAL A 183 -18.98 6.07 -10.72
CA VAL A 183 -19.15 6.44 -9.32
C VAL A 183 -20.31 5.64 -8.76
N VAL A 184 -20.06 4.91 -7.67
CA VAL A 184 -21.12 4.26 -6.89
C VAL A 184 -21.63 5.27 -5.86
N PRO A 185 -22.92 5.65 -5.88
CA PRO A 185 -23.48 6.53 -4.86
C PRO A 185 -23.55 5.79 -3.51
N SER A 186 -23.43 6.54 -2.42
CA SER A 186 -23.68 6.00 -1.08
C SER A 186 -25.14 5.61 -0.94
N GLN A 187 -25.41 4.57 -0.15
CA GLN A 187 -26.75 4.19 0.27
C GLN A 187 -26.96 4.48 1.77
N ASP A 188 -26.17 5.41 2.33
CA ASP A 188 -26.21 5.85 3.73
C ASP A 188 -26.01 4.70 4.74
N ARG A 189 -25.27 3.65 4.37
CA ARG A 189 -24.96 2.54 5.29
C ARG A 189 -23.83 2.93 6.26
N PRO A 190 -23.80 2.33 7.46
CA PRO A 190 -22.72 2.56 8.42
C PRO A 190 -21.35 2.30 7.81
N PHE A 191 -20.39 3.17 8.15
CA PHE A 191 -19.01 3.03 7.70
C PHE A 191 -18.36 1.77 8.26
N LYS A 192 -17.47 1.14 7.48
CA LYS A 192 -16.53 0.13 7.98
C LYS A 192 -15.17 0.34 7.34
N ALA A 193 -14.12 0.01 8.07
CA ALA A 193 -12.77 0.07 7.58
C ALA A 193 -11.92 -1.16 7.90
N VAL A 194 -11.14 -1.58 6.90
CA VAL A 194 -10.07 -2.56 7.06
C VAL A 194 -8.74 -1.84 6.92
N VAL A 195 -7.91 -1.88 7.97
CA VAL A 195 -6.54 -1.35 7.95
C VAL A 195 -5.59 -2.54 7.96
N VAL A 196 -4.77 -2.69 6.93
CA VAL A 196 -3.74 -3.74 6.90
C VAL A 196 -2.40 -3.15 7.28
N LEU A 197 -1.75 -3.77 8.27
CA LEU A 197 -0.34 -3.55 8.59
C LEU A 197 0.49 -4.70 8.02
N PHE A 198 1.27 -4.41 6.98
CA PHE A 198 2.21 -5.38 6.42
C PHE A 198 3.57 -5.25 7.11
N MET A 199 3.97 -6.28 7.83
CA MET A 199 5.26 -6.41 8.50
C MET A 199 6.26 -7.04 7.52
N ASN A 200 6.92 -6.21 6.71
CA ASN A 200 7.81 -6.65 5.64
C ASN A 200 9.13 -7.22 6.20
N GLY A 201 9.52 -8.40 5.70
CA GLY A 201 10.77 -9.09 6.07
C GLY A 201 10.58 -10.48 6.69
N GLY A 202 9.34 -10.95 6.77
CA GLY A 202 9.00 -12.18 7.46
C GLY A 202 8.99 -11.97 8.96
N ALA A 203 7.87 -11.60 9.54
CA ALA A 203 7.79 -11.29 10.97
C ALA A 203 8.18 -12.51 11.83
N ASP A 204 9.13 -12.31 12.76
CA ASP A 204 9.46 -13.30 13.79
C ASP A 204 8.39 -13.36 14.87
N SER A 205 7.21 -13.79 14.44
CA SER A 205 5.96 -13.76 15.16
C SER A 205 5.83 -14.84 16.24
N PHE A 206 6.78 -15.78 16.30
CA PHE A 206 6.90 -16.66 17.46
C PHE A 206 7.43 -15.92 18.70
N ASN A 207 7.91 -14.68 18.55
CA ASN A 207 8.20 -13.79 19.67
C ASN A 207 7.05 -12.83 20.02
N SER A 208 6.02 -12.69 19.17
CA SER A 208 4.84 -11.88 19.51
C SER A 208 3.79 -12.66 20.32
N LEU A 209 3.71 -13.98 20.12
CA LEU A 209 2.85 -14.92 20.86
C LEU A 209 3.68 -16.13 21.32
N VAL A 210 3.99 -16.17 22.61
CA VAL A 210 4.90 -17.17 23.21
C VAL A 210 4.13 -18.06 24.20
N PRO A 211 4.29 -19.39 24.19
CA PRO A 211 3.74 -20.24 25.24
C PRO A 211 4.23 -19.82 26.63
N HIS A 212 3.35 -19.72 27.63
CA HIS A 212 3.74 -19.23 28.96
C HIS A 212 3.48 -20.27 30.06
N SER A 213 2.21 -20.58 30.35
CA SER A 213 1.83 -21.44 31.48
C SER A 213 0.46 -22.08 31.27
N ASN A 214 0.06 -22.94 32.23
CA ASN A 214 -1.18 -23.73 32.13
C ASN A 214 -1.21 -24.57 30.85
N CYS A 215 -0.05 -25.09 30.48
CA CYS A 215 0.12 -26.00 29.37
C CYS A 215 -0.23 -27.41 29.81
N GLY A 216 -0.64 -28.25 28.86
CA GLY A 216 -1.07 -29.63 29.14
C GLY A 216 0.05 -30.51 29.71
N SER A 217 0.55 -31.45 28.92
CA SER A 217 1.46 -32.50 29.43
C SER A 217 2.95 -32.12 29.45
N LYS A 218 3.34 -30.93 29.00
CA LYS A 218 4.75 -30.50 28.93
C LYS A 218 4.92 -28.99 29.15
N ASP A 219 6.14 -28.58 29.50
CA ASP A 219 6.54 -27.17 29.58
C ASP A 219 6.87 -26.63 28.19
N TYR A 220 5.86 -26.07 27.52
CA TYR A 220 6.01 -25.49 26.18
C TYR A 220 6.90 -24.25 26.16
N TYR A 221 7.02 -23.50 27.27
CA TYR A 221 7.95 -22.38 27.31
C TYR A 221 9.39 -22.88 27.31
N ALA A 222 9.69 -23.92 28.09
CA ALA A 222 11.03 -24.51 28.12
C ALA A 222 11.43 -25.05 26.73
N GLU A 223 10.50 -25.69 26.02
CA GLU A 223 10.70 -26.11 24.63
C GLU A 223 10.95 -24.93 23.69
N TYR A 224 10.10 -23.90 23.75
CA TYR A 224 10.30 -22.65 23.00
C TYR A 224 11.70 -22.06 23.25
N ALA A 225 12.09 -21.89 24.52
CA ALA A 225 13.38 -21.31 24.87
C ALA A 225 14.55 -22.15 24.38
N ALA A 226 14.44 -23.49 24.45
CA ALA A 226 15.46 -24.41 23.97
C ALA A 226 15.62 -24.35 22.44
N VAL A 227 14.51 -24.29 21.68
CA VAL A 227 14.54 -24.22 20.21
C VAL A 227 15.02 -22.85 19.71
N ARG A 228 14.58 -21.76 20.36
CA ARG A 228 14.86 -20.38 19.95
C ARG A 228 16.25 -19.92 20.36
N THR A 229 16.82 -20.48 21.43
CA THR A 229 18.15 -20.14 21.95
C THR A 229 18.29 -18.63 22.22
N GLY A 230 19.21 -17.93 21.54
CA GLY A 230 19.41 -16.48 21.68
C GLY A 230 18.24 -15.63 21.17
N ALA A 231 17.34 -16.19 20.37
CA ALA A 231 16.14 -15.50 19.89
C ALA A 231 14.95 -15.56 20.88
N ALA A 232 15.10 -16.30 21.99
CA ALA A 232 14.03 -16.50 22.96
C ALA A 232 13.76 -15.24 23.79
N VAL A 233 12.49 -14.88 23.97
CA VAL A 233 12.10 -13.82 24.91
C VAL A 233 12.04 -14.41 26.32
N PRO A 234 12.68 -13.79 27.34
CA PRO A 234 12.64 -14.28 28.71
C PRO A 234 11.22 -14.39 29.26
N LYS A 235 10.88 -15.51 29.91
CA LYS A 235 9.54 -15.77 30.47
C LYS A 235 9.03 -14.63 31.34
N THR A 236 9.91 -14.07 32.16
CA THR A 236 9.61 -13.03 33.14
C THR A 236 9.32 -11.66 32.52
N SER A 237 9.73 -11.42 31.27
CA SER A 237 9.40 -10.17 30.56
C SER A 237 8.13 -10.28 29.71
N LEU A 238 7.65 -11.51 29.46
CA LEU A 238 6.42 -11.72 28.70
C LEU A 238 5.20 -11.17 29.45
N LEU A 239 4.31 -10.55 28.69
CA LEU A 239 3.06 -9.99 29.17
C LEU A 239 1.97 -11.06 29.08
N PRO A 240 1.51 -11.65 30.20
CA PRO A 240 0.65 -12.83 30.17
C PRO A 240 -0.77 -12.49 29.67
N ILE A 241 -1.31 -13.33 28.80
CA ILE A 241 -2.70 -13.32 28.32
C ILE A 241 -3.32 -14.70 28.49
N VAL A 242 -4.60 -14.75 28.85
CA VAL A 242 -5.32 -16.00 29.10
C VAL A 242 -6.27 -16.29 27.95
N ASN A 243 -6.12 -17.45 27.30
CA ASN A 243 -7.03 -17.87 26.25
C ASN A 243 -8.26 -18.53 26.89
N ASP A 244 -9.27 -17.72 27.20
CA ASP A 244 -10.52 -18.16 27.85
C ASP A 244 -11.48 -18.87 26.87
N ALA A 245 -11.18 -18.89 25.57
CA ALA A 245 -12.04 -19.48 24.56
C ALA A 245 -11.93 -21.02 24.52
N THR A 246 -13.04 -21.69 24.84
CA THR A 246 -13.20 -23.14 24.67
C THR A 246 -13.33 -23.56 23.22
N ASN A 247 -13.72 -22.64 22.34
CA ASN A 247 -13.96 -22.91 20.91
C ASN A 247 -12.67 -23.15 20.12
N TYR A 248 -11.55 -22.59 20.58
CA TYR A 248 -10.24 -22.69 19.91
C TYR A 248 -9.18 -23.14 20.93
N PRO A 249 -9.17 -24.43 21.29
CA PRO A 249 -8.24 -24.95 22.28
C PRO A 249 -6.80 -24.78 21.82
N GLN A 250 -5.94 -24.34 22.73
CA GLN A 250 -4.51 -24.14 22.50
C GLN A 250 -3.69 -25.07 23.41
N PRO A 251 -2.41 -25.33 23.07
CA PRO A 251 -1.55 -26.17 23.90
C PRO A 251 -1.32 -25.63 25.34
N CYS A 252 -1.52 -24.32 25.53
CA CYS A 252 -1.45 -23.63 26.81
C CYS A 252 -2.70 -22.79 27.06
N GLY A 253 -3.18 -22.76 28.31
CA GLY A 253 -4.22 -21.82 28.73
C GLY A 253 -3.72 -20.38 28.86
N THR A 254 -2.41 -20.19 29.02
CA THR A 254 -1.78 -18.86 29.12
C THR A 254 -0.62 -18.74 28.15
N PHE A 255 -0.64 -17.67 27.36
CA PHE A 255 0.43 -17.24 26.48
C PHE A 255 1.03 -15.93 26.98
N GLY A 256 2.18 -15.56 26.43
CA GLY A 256 2.88 -14.31 26.68
C GLY A 256 2.94 -13.48 25.41
N VAL A 257 2.59 -12.21 25.52
CA VAL A 257 2.81 -11.20 24.50
C VAL A 257 4.20 -10.59 24.70
N HIS A 258 4.87 -10.20 23.63
CA HIS A 258 6.17 -9.52 23.70
C HIS A 258 6.12 -8.29 24.63
N PRO A 259 7.16 -8.01 25.45
CA PRO A 259 7.19 -6.86 26.37
C PRO A 259 6.96 -5.51 25.70
N ASP A 260 7.38 -5.38 24.44
CA ASP A 260 7.22 -4.14 23.64
C ASP A 260 5.86 -4.01 22.94
N LEU A 261 4.90 -4.90 23.23
CA LEU A 261 3.51 -4.82 22.76
C LEU A 261 2.48 -4.67 23.91
N PRO A 262 2.69 -3.77 24.90
CA PRO A 262 1.78 -3.65 26.05
C PRO A 262 0.35 -3.23 25.67
N LEU A 263 0.17 -2.44 24.62
CA LEU A 263 -1.16 -2.13 24.08
C LEU A 263 -1.86 -3.41 23.65
N TYR A 264 -1.15 -4.31 22.96
CA TYR A 264 -1.79 -5.48 22.40
C TYR A 264 -2.26 -6.44 23.49
N LYS A 265 -1.52 -6.56 24.60
CA LYS A 265 -2.04 -7.19 25.82
C LYS A 265 -3.34 -6.53 26.28
N THR A 266 -3.38 -5.20 26.36
CA THR A 266 -4.57 -4.44 26.78
C THR A 266 -5.78 -4.74 25.87
N LEU A 267 -5.56 -4.78 24.55
CA LEU A 267 -6.58 -5.11 23.56
C LEU A 267 -7.09 -6.54 23.70
N PHE A 268 -6.19 -7.49 23.93
CA PHE A 268 -6.57 -8.88 24.14
C PHE A 268 -7.44 -9.04 25.40
N ASP A 269 -7.01 -8.44 26.52
CA ASP A 269 -7.74 -8.47 27.80
C ASP A 269 -9.09 -7.76 27.72
N SER A 270 -9.20 -6.67 26.93
CA SER A 270 -10.47 -5.95 26.69
C SER A 270 -11.36 -6.62 25.63
N LYS A 271 -10.95 -7.77 25.08
CA LYS A 271 -11.60 -8.47 23.97
C LYS A 271 -11.73 -7.65 22.69
N GLU A 272 -10.90 -6.63 22.52
CA GLU A 272 -10.77 -5.84 21.29
C GLU A 272 -9.61 -6.34 20.40
N GLY A 273 -8.92 -7.40 20.81
CA GLY A 273 -7.82 -8.02 20.07
C GLY A 273 -7.86 -9.54 20.10
N ALA A 274 -7.49 -10.18 18.99
CA ALA A 274 -7.40 -11.63 18.85
C ALA A 274 -6.13 -12.03 18.10
N PHE A 275 -5.45 -13.08 18.57
CA PHE A 275 -4.34 -13.66 17.82
C PHE A 275 -4.87 -14.69 16.80
N VAL A 276 -4.05 -14.95 15.78
CA VAL A 276 -4.20 -16.01 14.81
C VAL A 276 -2.89 -16.78 14.77
N ALA A 277 -2.93 -18.04 15.20
CA ALA A 277 -1.76 -18.89 15.32
C ALA A 277 -1.50 -19.69 14.04
N ASN A 278 -0.20 -19.77 13.67
CA ASN A 278 0.34 -20.57 12.58
C ASN A 278 -0.40 -20.43 11.23
N ILE A 279 -0.55 -19.19 10.78
CA ILE A 279 -1.13 -18.81 9.50
C ILE A 279 -0.05 -18.53 8.45
N GLY A 280 -0.37 -18.75 7.18
CA GLY A 280 0.51 -18.40 6.06
C GLY A 280 -0.13 -18.66 4.69
N SER A 281 0.66 -18.49 3.64
CA SER A 281 0.22 -18.75 2.27
C SER A 281 0.04 -20.26 2.03
N LEU A 282 -1.17 -20.69 1.71
CA LEU A 282 -1.50 -22.07 1.33
C LEU A 282 -2.36 -22.09 0.06
N VAL A 283 -2.17 -23.14 -0.75
CA VAL A 283 -3.08 -23.43 -1.89
C VAL A 283 -4.18 -24.38 -1.43
N GLU A 284 -3.79 -25.39 -0.66
CA GLU A 284 -4.65 -26.40 -0.02
C GLU A 284 -3.93 -26.90 1.24
N PRO A 285 -4.64 -27.54 2.20
CA PRO A 285 -4.00 -28.15 3.36
C PRO A 285 -2.93 -29.18 2.96
N VAL A 286 -1.81 -29.20 3.70
CA VAL A 286 -0.69 -30.10 3.43
C VAL A 286 -0.03 -30.56 4.74
N THR A 287 0.23 -31.86 4.84
CA THR A 287 1.02 -32.46 5.93
C THR A 287 2.51 -32.54 5.55
N LEU A 288 3.39 -32.75 6.54
CA LEU A 288 4.82 -32.96 6.28
C LEU A 288 5.08 -34.16 5.35
N ALA A 289 4.32 -35.26 5.51
CA ALA A 289 4.43 -36.42 4.63
C ALA A 289 4.05 -36.09 3.18
N GLU A 290 2.93 -35.39 2.97
CA GLU A 290 2.47 -34.96 1.65
C GLU A 290 3.41 -33.92 1.01
N TYR A 291 3.98 -33.02 1.81
CA TYR A 291 5.00 -32.06 1.37
C TYR A 291 6.24 -32.79 0.84
N ASN A 292 6.79 -33.72 1.63
CA ASN A 292 7.97 -34.50 1.26
C ASN A 292 7.71 -35.39 0.04
N ALA A 293 6.51 -35.96 -0.07
CA ALA A 293 6.09 -36.77 -1.20
C ALA A 293 5.62 -35.95 -2.42
N LYS A 294 5.59 -34.61 -2.33
CA LYS A 294 5.14 -33.68 -3.40
C LYS A 294 3.73 -33.99 -3.90
N GLN A 295 2.82 -34.33 -3.00
CA GLN A 295 1.45 -34.76 -3.32
C GLN A 295 0.43 -33.63 -3.41
N LYS A 296 0.78 -32.45 -2.90
CA LYS A 296 -0.11 -31.27 -2.81
C LYS A 296 0.44 -30.10 -3.61
N ARG A 297 -0.45 -29.23 -4.07
CA ARG A 297 -0.04 -27.96 -4.67
C ARG A 297 0.49 -27.04 -3.57
N LEU A 298 1.63 -26.41 -3.84
CA LEU A 298 2.27 -25.48 -2.93
C LEU A 298 2.36 -24.09 -3.58
N PRO A 299 2.43 -23.01 -2.78
CA PRO A 299 2.82 -21.71 -3.31
C PRO A 299 4.18 -21.84 -4.04
N PRO A 300 4.36 -21.16 -5.18
CA PRO A 300 5.64 -21.18 -5.88
C PRO A 300 6.70 -20.47 -5.02
N SER A 301 7.95 -20.91 -5.15
CA SER A 301 9.11 -20.26 -4.50
C SER A 301 8.90 -19.97 -3.01
N LEU A 302 8.42 -20.97 -2.26
CA LEU A 302 8.39 -20.90 -0.79
C LEU A 302 9.73 -20.41 -0.26
N PHE A 303 9.68 -19.60 0.80
CA PHE A 303 10.81 -18.91 1.41
C PHE A 303 11.40 -17.76 0.58
N GLY A 304 10.83 -17.40 -0.58
CA GLY A 304 11.23 -16.22 -1.33
C GLY A 304 10.37 -15.00 -0.97
N HIS A 305 10.98 -13.95 -0.40
CA HIS A 305 10.29 -12.70 -0.05
C HIS A 305 9.43 -12.17 -1.21
N ASN A 306 10.00 -11.96 -2.40
CA ASN A 306 9.25 -11.44 -3.55
C ASN A 306 7.96 -12.23 -3.84
N THR A 307 8.04 -13.54 -3.82
CA THR A 307 6.95 -14.43 -4.24
C THR A 307 5.94 -14.62 -3.12
N MET A 308 6.40 -14.72 -1.88
CA MET A 308 5.52 -14.87 -0.72
C MET A 308 4.87 -13.55 -0.32
N GLN A 309 5.52 -12.40 -0.49
CA GLN A 309 4.86 -11.09 -0.38
C GLN A 309 3.72 -10.99 -1.39
N GLN A 310 3.93 -11.45 -2.63
CA GLN A 310 2.89 -11.47 -3.65
C GLN A 310 1.76 -12.46 -3.33
N SER A 311 2.10 -13.62 -2.78
CA SER A 311 1.14 -14.65 -2.38
C SER A 311 0.28 -14.20 -1.20
N THR A 312 0.89 -13.58 -0.17
CA THR A 312 0.16 -12.97 0.96
C THR A 312 -0.70 -11.79 0.49
N ALA A 313 -0.18 -10.92 -0.38
CA ALA A 313 -0.93 -9.74 -0.86
C ALA A 313 -2.12 -10.11 -1.76
N SER A 314 -1.96 -11.12 -2.60
CA SER A 314 -3.03 -11.58 -3.49
C SER A 314 -3.95 -12.59 -2.85
N VAL A 315 -3.50 -13.32 -1.82
CA VAL A 315 -4.21 -14.42 -1.16
C VAL A 315 -4.65 -15.51 -2.16
N HIS A 316 -4.00 -15.58 -3.32
CA HIS A 316 -4.19 -16.59 -4.35
C HIS A 316 -2.84 -17.29 -4.55
N ALA A 317 -2.48 -18.13 -3.58
CA ALA A 317 -1.09 -18.49 -3.32
C ALA A 317 -0.34 -19.19 -4.48
N GLN A 318 -1.05 -19.86 -5.39
CA GLN A 318 -0.47 -20.49 -6.58
C GLN A 318 -0.28 -19.54 -7.78
N ASN A 319 -0.84 -18.33 -7.74
CA ASN A 319 -0.86 -17.39 -8.85
C ASN A 319 -0.21 -16.07 -8.47
N ILE A 320 1.09 -15.95 -8.74
CA ILE A 320 1.89 -14.74 -8.46
C ILE A 320 1.39 -13.50 -9.23
N ASN A 321 0.65 -13.71 -10.32
CA ASN A 321 0.08 -12.65 -11.16
C ASN A 321 -1.32 -12.22 -10.70
N ALA A 322 -1.91 -12.92 -9.73
CA ALA A 322 -3.20 -12.53 -9.19
C ALA A 322 -3.17 -11.10 -8.63
N LYS A 323 -4.29 -10.40 -8.78
CA LYS A 323 -4.51 -9.07 -8.21
C LYS A 323 -4.52 -9.11 -6.69
N GLY A 324 -4.55 -7.96 -6.03
CA GLY A 324 -4.58 -7.89 -4.57
C GLY A 324 -5.91 -8.29 -3.97
N VAL A 325 -5.93 -8.88 -2.77
CA VAL A 325 -7.19 -9.27 -2.10
C VAL A 325 -8.07 -8.05 -1.80
N LEU A 326 -7.49 -6.93 -1.35
CA LEU A 326 -8.26 -5.70 -1.08
C LEU A 326 -8.75 -5.06 -2.38
N GLY A 327 -7.92 -5.06 -3.43
CA GLY A 327 -8.34 -4.57 -4.75
C GLY A 327 -9.50 -5.39 -5.35
N ARG A 328 -9.50 -6.71 -5.17
CA ARG A 328 -10.63 -7.58 -5.56
C ARG A 328 -11.85 -7.36 -4.66
N ALA A 329 -11.66 -7.19 -3.35
CA ALA A 329 -12.74 -6.92 -2.40
C ALA A 329 -13.48 -5.61 -2.73
N ILE A 330 -12.74 -4.53 -2.98
CA ILE A 330 -13.31 -3.22 -3.38
C ILE A 330 -14.09 -3.33 -4.70
N ALA A 331 -13.56 -4.08 -5.67
CA ALA A 331 -14.27 -4.34 -6.92
C ALA A 331 -15.57 -5.13 -6.69
N ALA A 332 -15.52 -6.20 -5.87
CA ALA A 332 -16.70 -6.99 -5.51
C ALA A 332 -17.78 -6.13 -4.82
N LEU A 333 -17.39 -5.32 -3.83
CA LEU A 333 -18.29 -4.40 -3.13
C LEU A 333 -18.94 -3.38 -4.05
N SER A 334 -18.22 -2.91 -5.07
CA SER A 334 -18.73 -1.91 -6.02
C SER A 334 -19.61 -2.49 -7.12
N LEU A 335 -19.53 -3.81 -7.36
CA LEU A 335 -20.19 -4.49 -8.49
C LEU A 335 -21.31 -5.45 -8.07
N GLN A 336 -21.43 -5.77 -6.78
CA GLN A 336 -22.53 -6.59 -6.26
C GLN A 336 -23.89 -5.91 -6.41
N ASP A 337 -24.98 -6.67 -6.28
CA ASP A 337 -26.36 -6.20 -6.50
C ASP A 337 -26.72 -4.98 -5.63
N SER A 338 -26.21 -4.94 -4.40
CA SER A 338 -26.34 -3.80 -3.48
C SER A 338 -24.98 -3.11 -3.26
N PRO A 339 -24.48 -2.35 -4.25
CA PRO A 339 -23.09 -1.92 -4.30
C PRO A 339 -22.77 -0.87 -3.24
N PHE A 340 -21.58 -0.92 -2.63
CA PHE A 340 -21.10 0.05 -1.65
C PHE A 340 -20.33 1.20 -2.26
N LYS A 341 -20.48 2.40 -1.70
CA LYS A 341 -19.53 3.48 -1.94
C LYS A 341 -18.23 3.16 -1.21
N THR A 342 -17.18 2.92 -1.99
CA THR A 342 -15.89 2.46 -1.48
C THR A 342 -14.77 3.45 -1.69
N ASP A 343 -13.78 3.47 -0.78
CA ASP A 343 -12.48 4.09 -1.01
C ASP A 343 -11.32 3.15 -0.71
N LEU A 344 -10.17 3.41 -1.33
CA LEU A 344 -8.96 2.64 -1.08
C LEU A 344 -7.72 3.55 -1.01
N PHE A 345 -7.01 3.48 0.10
CA PHE A 345 -5.88 4.35 0.43
C PHE A 345 -4.62 3.54 0.76
N SER A 346 -3.47 4.08 0.38
CA SER A 346 -2.17 3.55 0.80
C SER A 346 -1.29 4.65 1.34
N ILE A 347 -0.72 4.41 2.51
CA ILE A 347 0.31 5.26 3.11
C ILE A 347 1.70 4.58 2.97
N ALA A 348 1.72 3.39 2.37
CA ALA A 348 2.87 2.54 2.09
C ALA A 348 3.25 2.53 0.59
N GLY A 349 2.85 3.55 -0.18
CA GLY A 349 3.07 3.56 -1.63
C GLY A 349 2.24 2.52 -2.40
N MET A 350 2.68 2.09 -3.58
CA MET A 350 1.94 1.11 -4.39
C MET A 350 2.12 -0.30 -3.85
N GLN A 351 1.02 -0.87 -3.35
CA GLN A 351 1.02 -2.18 -2.71
C GLN A 351 0.21 -3.16 -3.56
N LYS A 352 0.74 -4.37 -3.79
CA LYS A 352 0.05 -5.39 -4.61
C LYS A 352 -1.32 -5.73 -4.05
N MET A 353 -1.47 -5.68 -2.73
CA MET A 353 -2.72 -5.97 -2.04
C MET A 353 -3.88 -5.05 -2.48
N LEU A 354 -3.56 -3.85 -2.97
CA LEU A 354 -4.51 -2.86 -3.47
C LEU A 354 -4.70 -2.91 -4.99
N GLU A 355 -3.93 -3.71 -5.73
CA GLU A 355 -4.11 -3.84 -7.18
C GLU A 355 -5.49 -4.43 -7.49
N GLY A 356 -6.30 -3.71 -8.26
CA GLY A 356 -7.67 -4.11 -8.59
C GLY A 356 -8.27 -3.23 -9.69
N ALA A 357 -9.60 -3.10 -9.70
CA ALA A 357 -10.33 -2.30 -10.69
C ALA A 357 -10.16 -0.78 -10.48
N GLN A 358 -9.97 -0.34 -9.24
CA GLN A 358 -9.82 1.07 -8.87
C GLN A 358 -8.35 1.38 -8.55
N THR A 359 -7.90 2.60 -8.88
CA THR A 359 -6.55 3.09 -8.55
C THR A 359 -6.49 3.58 -7.09
N PRO A 360 -5.53 3.11 -6.26
CA PRO A 360 -5.36 3.57 -4.89
C PRO A 360 -5.04 5.05 -4.78
N ASN A 361 -5.60 5.69 -3.76
CA ASN A 361 -5.20 7.02 -3.34
C ASN A 361 -3.91 6.88 -2.50
N ILE A 362 -2.78 7.33 -3.04
CA ILE A 362 -1.49 7.29 -2.33
C ILE A 362 -1.30 8.57 -1.52
N VAL A 363 -1.10 8.40 -0.21
CA VAL A 363 -0.86 9.50 0.74
C VAL A 363 0.54 9.33 1.30
N HIS A 364 1.41 10.32 1.17
CA HIS A 364 2.75 10.23 1.74
C HIS A 364 2.68 10.40 3.27
N PHE A 365 3.27 9.49 4.03
CA PHE A 365 3.19 9.46 5.50
C PHE A 365 3.66 10.77 6.18
N ARG A 366 4.67 11.46 5.62
CA ARG A 366 5.09 12.81 6.10
C ARG A 366 4.25 13.94 5.49
N THR A 367 4.37 14.12 4.18
CA THR A 367 3.89 15.30 3.45
C THR A 367 2.42 15.25 3.04
N GLY A 368 1.70 14.14 3.20
CA GLY A 368 0.30 14.02 2.81
C GLY A 368 0.12 13.87 1.30
N ILE A 369 -0.81 14.63 0.73
CA ILE A 369 -1.12 14.58 -0.70
C ILE A 369 -0.14 15.46 -1.48
N THR A 370 0.36 14.93 -2.59
CA THR A 370 1.22 15.72 -3.48
C THR A 370 0.35 16.52 -4.46
N GLU A 371 0.36 17.85 -4.31
CA GLU A 371 -0.34 18.79 -5.22
C GLU A 371 0.57 19.31 -6.34
N LEU A 372 -0.05 19.61 -7.49
CA LEU A 372 0.58 20.36 -8.56
C LEU A 372 0.66 21.84 -8.16
N ASN A 373 1.84 22.45 -8.25
CA ASN A 373 2.04 23.83 -7.79
C ASN A 373 1.18 24.83 -8.58
N ASP A 374 1.16 24.71 -9.90
CA ASP A 374 0.43 25.60 -10.80
C ASP A 374 -0.98 25.08 -11.12
N TYR A 375 -1.60 24.35 -10.18
CA TYR A 375 -2.88 23.68 -10.39
C TYR A 375 -3.95 24.63 -10.94
N ASP A 376 -4.19 25.75 -10.24
CA ASP A 376 -5.26 26.68 -10.58
C ASP A 376 -5.03 27.36 -11.93
N GLU A 377 -3.77 27.58 -12.33
CA GLU A 377 -3.42 28.16 -13.63
C GLU A 377 -3.56 27.13 -14.77
N LEU A 378 -3.18 25.87 -14.54
CA LEU A 378 -3.00 24.89 -15.61
C LEU A 378 -4.13 23.87 -15.75
N ILE A 379 -5.01 23.71 -14.76
CA ILE A 379 -5.98 22.60 -14.72
C ILE A 379 -6.87 22.51 -15.97
N GLN A 380 -7.29 23.64 -16.53
CA GLN A 380 -8.13 23.63 -17.74
C GLN A 380 -7.37 23.13 -18.95
N GLU A 381 -6.12 23.57 -19.12
CA GLU A 381 -5.30 23.14 -20.26
C GLU A 381 -4.79 21.71 -20.11
N LEU A 382 -4.44 21.29 -18.88
CA LEU A 382 -4.10 19.91 -18.56
C LEU A 382 -5.28 18.96 -18.81
N LYS A 383 -6.51 19.39 -18.54
CA LYS A 383 -7.72 18.62 -18.86
C LYS A 383 -7.90 18.45 -20.36
N LYS A 384 -7.65 19.49 -21.18
CA LYS A 384 -7.77 19.42 -22.65
C LYS A 384 -6.76 18.45 -23.28
N VAL A 385 -5.48 18.53 -22.89
CA VAL A 385 -4.42 17.67 -23.44
C VAL A 385 -4.51 16.20 -22.99
N SER A 386 -5.37 15.91 -22.00
CA SER A 386 -5.64 14.54 -21.50
C SER A 386 -7.08 14.09 -21.73
N GLU A 387 -7.87 14.86 -22.48
CA GLU A 387 -9.32 14.70 -22.61
C GLU A 387 -9.69 13.45 -23.42
N PHE A 388 -9.00 13.22 -24.52
CA PHE A 388 -9.37 12.22 -25.51
C PHE A 388 -8.70 10.87 -25.27
N GLU A 389 -9.34 9.80 -25.74
CA GLU A 389 -8.74 8.47 -25.78
C GLU A 389 -7.59 8.42 -26.79
N SER A 390 -6.64 7.54 -26.53
CA SER A 390 -5.49 7.24 -27.37
C SER A 390 -5.53 5.79 -27.84
N ASP A 391 -5.19 5.55 -29.10
CA ASP A 391 -4.96 4.20 -29.64
C ASP A 391 -3.69 3.55 -29.03
N SER A 392 -2.78 4.36 -28.46
CA SER A 392 -1.68 3.86 -27.66
C SER A 392 -2.18 3.55 -26.25
N ILE A 393 -2.27 2.25 -25.94
CA ILE A 393 -2.66 1.74 -24.61
C ILE A 393 -1.86 2.40 -23.48
N PHE A 394 -0.56 2.64 -23.68
CA PHE A 394 0.29 3.26 -22.67
C PHE A 394 0.02 4.77 -22.52
N ALA A 395 -0.22 5.48 -23.62
CA ALA A 395 -0.55 6.90 -23.58
C ALA A 395 -1.93 7.09 -22.95
N ASP A 396 -2.88 6.22 -23.28
CA ASP A 396 -4.23 6.20 -22.72
C ASP A 396 -4.21 5.93 -21.21
N THR A 397 -3.38 4.97 -20.78
CA THR A 397 -3.15 4.66 -19.36
C THR A 397 -2.53 5.84 -18.62
N TYR A 398 -1.49 6.48 -19.19
CA TYR A 398 -0.88 7.68 -18.61
C TYR A 398 -1.90 8.82 -18.46
N ALA A 399 -2.64 9.13 -19.52
CA ALA A 399 -3.63 10.21 -19.52
C ALA A 399 -4.72 9.98 -18.46
N GLY A 400 -5.18 8.73 -18.32
CA GLY A 400 -6.12 8.33 -17.27
C GLY A 400 -5.58 8.56 -15.86
N ILE A 401 -4.34 8.16 -15.60
CA ILE A 401 -3.68 8.38 -14.30
C ILE A 401 -3.48 9.87 -14.02
N LEU A 402 -3.03 10.66 -15.01
CA LEU A 402 -2.86 12.11 -14.86
C LEU A 402 -4.18 12.80 -14.52
N ARG A 403 -5.23 12.53 -15.30
CA ARG A 403 -6.55 13.13 -15.09
C ARG A 403 -7.15 12.73 -13.75
N SER A 404 -7.04 11.46 -13.36
CA SER A 404 -7.45 11.00 -12.04
C SER A 404 -6.67 11.70 -10.92
N SER A 405 -5.35 11.83 -11.08
CA SER A 405 -4.48 12.51 -10.12
C SER A 405 -4.89 13.97 -9.94
N LEU A 406 -5.04 14.72 -11.03
CA LEU A 406 -5.42 16.14 -11.00
C LEU A 406 -6.81 16.36 -10.38
N ASN A 407 -7.79 15.50 -10.66
CA ASN A 407 -9.12 15.65 -10.09
C ASN A 407 -9.17 15.32 -8.59
N LYS A 408 -8.32 14.39 -8.11
CA LYS A 408 -8.36 13.92 -6.72
C LYS A 408 -7.48 14.74 -5.78
N THR A 409 -6.29 15.18 -6.23
CA THR A 409 -5.28 15.73 -5.32
C THR A 409 -5.69 17.03 -4.68
N LYS A 410 -6.24 18.00 -5.44
CA LYS A 410 -6.52 19.33 -4.88
C LYS A 410 -7.57 19.30 -3.76
N THR A 411 -8.69 18.63 -4.03
CA THR A 411 -9.78 18.50 -3.05
C THR A 411 -9.36 17.67 -1.85
N LEU A 412 -8.72 16.52 -2.07
CA LEU A 412 -8.28 15.62 -1.00
C LEU A 412 -7.20 16.28 -0.14
N SER A 413 -6.26 17.01 -0.73
CA SER A 413 -5.19 17.70 -0.01
C SER A 413 -5.73 18.83 0.86
N THR A 414 -6.56 19.71 0.30
CA THR A 414 -7.20 20.81 1.05
C THR A 414 -8.00 20.27 2.23
N ALA A 415 -8.77 19.20 2.00
CA ALA A 415 -9.53 18.56 3.06
C ALA A 415 -8.59 17.94 4.12
N LEU A 416 -7.57 17.19 3.72
CA LEU A 416 -6.63 16.53 4.64
C LEU A 416 -5.87 17.53 5.53
N ASP A 417 -5.42 18.65 4.95
CA ASP A 417 -4.68 19.71 5.66
C ASP A 417 -5.58 20.45 6.67
N SER A 418 -6.89 20.49 6.43
CA SER A 418 -7.87 21.08 7.35
C SER A 418 -8.24 20.16 8.53
N VAL A 419 -7.86 18.88 8.49
CA VAL A 419 -8.21 17.92 9.54
C VAL A 419 -7.30 18.08 10.76
N THR A 420 -7.91 18.43 11.89
CA THR A 420 -7.30 18.33 13.21
C THR A 420 -7.74 17.04 13.90
N LEU A 421 -6.77 16.28 14.39
CA LEU A 421 -7.01 15.08 15.21
C LEU A 421 -7.15 15.47 16.68
N ASP A 422 -7.86 14.64 17.45
CA ASP A 422 -8.13 14.90 18.87
C ASP A 422 -7.02 14.34 19.76
N THR A 423 -6.22 13.40 19.24
CA THR A 423 -5.05 12.83 19.90
C THR A 423 -3.74 13.12 19.15
N THR A 424 -2.62 12.95 19.85
CA THR A 424 -1.27 13.09 19.29
C THR A 424 -0.74 11.74 18.79
N PHE A 425 0.01 11.78 17.69
CA PHE A 425 0.72 10.62 17.15
C PHE A 425 2.23 10.74 17.39
N GLY A 426 2.90 9.61 17.51
CA GLY A 426 4.37 9.53 17.54
C GLY A 426 5.02 10.01 16.24
N SER A 427 6.34 10.22 16.27
CA SER A 427 7.13 10.66 15.12
C SER A 427 7.81 9.52 14.36
N ASP A 428 7.69 8.28 14.85
CA ASP A 428 8.15 7.10 14.14
C ASP A 428 7.33 6.85 12.86
N ARG A 429 7.87 6.03 11.97
CA ARG A 429 7.30 5.81 10.63
C ARG A 429 5.86 5.28 10.70
N LEU A 430 5.54 4.39 11.63
CA LEU A 430 4.23 3.74 11.67
C LEU A 430 3.19 4.64 12.33
N SER A 431 3.56 5.37 13.39
CA SER A 431 2.70 6.42 13.97
C SER A 431 2.30 7.47 12.94
N LEU A 432 3.25 7.98 12.15
CA LEU A 432 2.95 8.94 11.08
C LEU A 432 2.04 8.36 9.99
N GLN A 433 2.16 7.06 9.69
CA GLN A 433 1.25 6.41 8.75
C GLN A 433 -0.17 6.33 9.29
N TYR A 434 -0.33 5.89 10.54
CA TYR A 434 -1.63 5.83 11.19
C TYR A 434 -2.25 7.23 11.40
N GLU A 435 -1.44 8.27 11.63
CA GLU A 435 -1.93 9.65 11.65
C GLU A 435 -2.62 10.02 10.34
N LYS A 436 -2.02 9.66 9.19
CA LYS A 436 -2.64 9.90 7.88
C LYS A 436 -3.91 9.06 7.68
N VAL A 437 -3.91 7.80 8.09
CA VAL A 437 -5.13 6.96 8.07
C VAL A 437 -6.24 7.64 8.86
N ALA A 438 -5.96 8.06 10.10
CA ALA A 438 -6.93 8.70 10.97
C ALA A 438 -7.48 10.01 10.40
N LYS A 439 -6.63 10.83 9.77
CA LYS A 439 -7.06 12.06 9.09
C LYS A 439 -8.00 11.76 7.92
N VAL A 440 -7.64 10.80 7.07
CA VAL A 440 -8.48 10.39 5.93
C VAL A 440 -9.82 9.83 6.40
N MET A 441 -9.84 9.02 7.47
CA MET A 441 -11.08 8.51 8.06
C MET A 441 -11.98 9.63 8.62
N LYS A 442 -11.39 10.66 9.25
CA LYS A 442 -12.13 11.82 9.77
C LYS A 442 -12.86 12.59 8.67
N MET A 443 -12.27 12.66 7.47
CA MET A 443 -12.83 13.36 6.31
C MET A 443 -13.59 12.46 5.30
N ARG A 444 -13.91 11.21 5.64
CA ARG A 444 -14.48 10.19 4.73
C ARG A 444 -15.82 10.56 4.07
N GLY A 445 -16.53 11.57 4.56
CA GLY A 445 -17.86 11.93 4.05
C GLY A 445 -18.86 10.77 4.17
N ASP A 446 -19.52 10.45 3.06
CA ASP A 446 -20.52 9.40 2.90
C ASP A 446 -19.94 8.04 2.42
N THR A 447 -18.61 7.88 2.43
CA THR A 447 -17.97 6.59 2.13
C THR A 447 -18.43 5.53 3.12
N GLU A 448 -18.84 4.37 2.61
CA GLU A 448 -19.40 3.28 3.41
C GLU A 448 -18.34 2.23 3.73
N ARG A 449 -17.39 1.98 2.81
CA ARG A 449 -16.36 0.95 2.96
C ARG A 449 -15.00 1.51 2.56
N ALA A 450 -14.04 1.49 3.46
CA ALA A 450 -12.68 1.94 3.11
C ALA A 450 -11.61 0.93 3.52
N VAL A 451 -10.60 0.80 2.67
CA VAL A 451 -9.42 -0.01 2.98
C VAL A 451 -8.20 0.89 3.05
N TYR A 452 -7.33 0.62 4.01
CA TYR A 452 -6.13 1.39 4.28
C TYR A 452 -4.94 0.47 4.41
N MET A 453 -3.84 0.84 3.74
CA MET A 453 -2.60 0.07 3.79
C MET A 453 -1.49 0.88 4.46
N VAL A 454 -0.91 0.29 5.50
CA VAL A 454 0.30 0.77 6.17
C VAL A 454 1.33 -0.36 6.20
N GLU A 455 2.60 0.00 6.36
CA GLU A 455 3.68 -0.98 6.40
C GLU A 455 4.72 -0.66 7.46
N LEU A 456 5.39 -1.70 7.94
CA LEU A 456 6.62 -1.58 8.71
C LEU A 456 7.62 -2.61 8.21
N GLY A 457 8.77 -2.15 7.72
CA GLY A 457 9.89 -3.01 7.34
C GLY A 457 10.84 -3.27 8.49
N GLY A 458 11.87 -4.06 8.23
CA GLY A 458 12.93 -4.38 9.19
C GLY A 458 12.79 -5.75 9.87
N PHE A 459 11.74 -6.52 9.55
CA PHE A 459 11.53 -7.85 10.12
C PHE A 459 12.43 -8.94 9.51
N ASP A 460 13.26 -8.61 8.52
CA ASP A 460 14.27 -9.52 7.99
C ASP A 460 15.46 -9.64 8.96
N THR A 461 15.30 -10.48 9.97
CA THR A 461 16.23 -10.66 11.09
C THR A 461 17.36 -11.64 10.79
N HIS A 462 17.92 -11.64 9.57
CA HIS A 462 19.04 -12.53 9.19
C HIS A 462 20.30 -12.33 10.02
N GLY A 463 20.58 -11.07 10.39
CA GLY A 463 21.78 -10.66 11.09
C GLY A 463 21.55 -10.09 12.49
N SER A 464 20.36 -10.27 13.06
CA SER A 464 20.01 -9.75 14.39
C SER A 464 18.84 -10.53 15.00
N PHE A 465 18.75 -10.58 16.34
CA PHE A 465 17.54 -11.01 17.06
C PHE A 465 16.70 -9.83 17.56
N GLU A 466 17.16 -8.60 17.32
CA GLU A 466 16.53 -7.39 17.86
C GLU A 466 15.19 -7.11 17.19
N LEU A 467 14.11 -7.21 17.97
CA LEU A 467 12.74 -6.88 17.56
C LEU A 467 12.17 -5.68 18.31
N SER A 468 12.88 -5.16 19.32
CA SER A 468 12.32 -4.21 20.28
C SER A 468 11.83 -2.92 19.60
N GLU A 469 12.65 -2.29 18.76
CA GLU A 469 12.26 -1.08 18.02
C GLU A 469 11.11 -1.33 17.04
N LEU A 470 11.05 -2.53 16.43
CA LEU A 470 9.98 -2.89 15.50
C LEU A 470 8.65 -3.04 16.23
N PHE A 471 8.63 -3.85 17.30
CA PHE A 471 7.43 -4.05 18.10
C PHE A 471 7.01 -2.80 18.87
N LYS A 472 7.96 -1.98 19.33
CA LYS A 472 7.66 -0.66 19.87
C LYS A 472 6.99 0.24 18.84
N GLY A 473 7.47 0.28 17.60
CA GLY A 473 6.81 1.01 16.51
C GLY A 473 5.40 0.50 16.21
N VAL A 474 5.19 -0.82 16.23
CA VAL A 474 3.85 -1.45 16.11
C VAL A 474 2.94 -1.03 17.26
N ASN A 475 3.44 -1.08 18.50
CA ASN A 475 2.70 -0.71 19.69
C ASN A 475 2.29 0.77 19.67
N ASP A 476 3.27 1.66 19.52
CA ASP A 476 3.07 3.11 19.64
C ASP A 476 2.15 3.61 18.51
N GLY A 477 2.34 3.13 17.28
CA GLY A 477 1.49 3.47 16.15
C GLY A 477 0.05 3.00 16.32
N LEU A 478 -0.15 1.75 16.76
CA LEU A 478 -1.49 1.21 17.01
C LEU A 478 -2.17 1.88 18.20
N ASP A 479 -1.42 2.31 19.22
CA ASP A 479 -1.98 2.98 20.42
C ASP A 479 -2.55 4.34 20.06
N SER A 480 -1.74 5.18 19.38
CA SER A 480 -2.20 6.47 18.88
C SER A 480 -3.38 6.32 17.92
N PHE A 481 -3.35 5.31 17.04
CA PHE A 481 -4.45 5.06 16.12
C PHE A 481 -5.74 4.69 16.85
N ARG A 482 -5.67 3.73 17.79
CA ARG A 482 -6.81 3.32 18.59
C ARG A 482 -7.38 4.48 19.39
N ALA A 483 -6.53 5.29 20.02
CA ALA A 483 -6.96 6.45 20.80
C ALA A 483 -7.75 7.44 19.93
N GLU A 484 -7.23 7.76 18.73
CA GLU A 484 -7.91 8.66 17.80
C GLU A 484 -9.21 8.04 17.25
N MET A 485 -9.22 6.75 16.91
CA MET A 485 -10.45 6.08 16.43
C MET A 485 -11.52 6.04 17.51
N LYS A 486 -11.15 5.92 18.79
CA LYS A 486 -12.09 6.07 19.91
C LYS A 486 -12.60 7.50 20.04
N ALA A 487 -11.73 8.51 19.89
CA ALA A 487 -12.13 9.91 19.92
C ALA A 487 -13.10 10.28 18.77
N GLN A 488 -12.88 9.70 17.58
CA GLN A 488 -13.76 9.87 16.42
C GLN A 488 -15.04 9.01 16.49
N GLY A 489 -15.18 8.12 17.47
CA GLY A 489 -16.29 7.17 17.58
C GLY A 489 -16.32 6.11 16.48
N LEU A 490 -15.15 5.77 15.91
CA LEU A 490 -14.99 4.84 14.79
C LEU A 490 -14.37 3.50 15.16
N TRP A 491 -13.85 3.33 16.38
CA TRP A 491 -13.12 2.12 16.75
C TRP A 491 -13.92 0.83 16.55
N ASP A 492 -15.25 0.88 16.77
CA ASP A 492 -16.16 -0.26 16.55
C ASP A 492 -16.36 -0.60 15.05
N ASP A 493 -16.04 0.34 14.16
CA ASP A 493 -16.19 0.20 12.71
C ASP A 493 -14.86 -0.15 12.02
N VAL A 494 -13.78 -0.37 12.78
CA VAL A 494 -12.43 -0.59 12.28
C VAL A 494 -11.92 -1.96 12.67
N VAL A 495 -11.28 -2.65 11.72
CA VAL A 495 -10.39 -3.78 12.00
C VAL A 495 -8.99 -3.51 11.45
N VAL A 496 -7.99 -3.61 12.32
CA VAL A 496 -6.58 -3.65 11.97
C VAL A 496 -6.17 -5.12 11.85
N TRP A 497 -5.64 -5.51 10.69
CA TRP A 497 -5.16 -6.86 10.41
C TRP A 497 -3.67 -6.86 10.08
N THR A 498 -2.89 -7.61 10.85
CA THR A 498 -1.44 -7.73 10.62
C THR A 498 -1.13 -8.91 9.70
N VAL A 499 -0.20 -8.70 8.76
CA VAL A 499 0.26 -9.75 7.84
C VAL A 499 1.76 -9.65 7.64
N SER A 500 2.37 -10.75 7.18
CA SER A 500 3.75 -10.79 6.69
C SER A 500 3.83 -11.82 5.56
N GLU A 501 4.89 -11.79 4.76
CA GLU A 501 5.06 -12.78 3.70
C GLU A 501 5.20 -14.21 4.23
N PHE A 502 5.82 -14.37 5.40
CA PHE A 502 6.05 -15.63 6.09
C PHE A 502 6.49 -15.40 7.55
N GLY A 503 6.60 -16.47 8.34
CA GLY A 503 7.33 -16.45 9.62
C GLY A 503 8.85 -16.59 9.47
N ARG A 504 9.60 -16.38 10.55
CA ARG A 504 11.03 -16.73 10.62
C ARG A 504 11.26 -18.13 11.18
N THR A 505 12.42 -18.72 10.89
CA THR A 505 12.81 -20.01 11.46
C THR A 505 12.82 -19.93 12.98
N LEU A 506 12.29 -20.96 13.65
CA LEU A 506 12.39 -21.04 15.11
C LEU A 506 13.86 -21.12 15.54
N THR A 507 14.68 -21.89 14.82
CA THR A 507 16.11 -22.02 15.14
C THR A 507 16.93 -20.83 14.65
N SER A 508 18.02 -20.54 15.39
CA SER A 508 19.04 -19.56 15.03
C SER A 508 19.90 -20.00 13.84
N ASN A 509 20.30 -19.05 12.99
CA ASN A 509 21.33 -19.24 11.96
C ASN A 509 22.75 -18.85 12.45
N GLY A 510 22.89 -18.47 13.73
CA GLY A 510 24.11 -17.97 14.38
C GLY A 510 24.06 -16.47 14.67
N LEU A 511 23.60 -15.65 13.73
CA LEU A 511 23.51 -14.18 13.86
C LEU A 511 22.07 -13.67 14.01
N GLY A 512 21.10 -14.49 13.62
CA GLY A 512 19.70 -14.15 13.53
C GLY A 512 18.87 -15.39 13.20
N THR A 513 17.78 -15.20 12.46
CA THR A 513 16.91 -16.29 11.97
C THR A 513 16.84 -16.27 10.45
N ASP A 514 16.39 -17.35 9.81
CA ASP A 514 16.19 -17.40 8.35
C ASP A 514 14.70 -17.36 7.98
N HIS A 515 14.41 -17.41 6.67
CA HIS A 515 13.05 -17.49 6.14
C HIS A 515 12.37 -18.82 6.53
N ALA A 516 11.10 -18.73 6.93
CA ALA A 516 10.22 -19.86 7.19
C ALA A 516 8.88 -19.70 6.46
N TRP A 517 7.79 -20.26 7.00
CA TRP A 517 6.50 -20.33 6.32
C TRP A 517 5.35 -19.86 7.20
N GLY A 518 4.84 -20.69 8.09
CA GLY A 518 3.80 -20.31 9.05
C GLY A 518 4.30 -19.39 10.16
N GLY A 519 3.43 -18.50 10.62
CA GLY A 519 3.72 -17.56 11.71
C GLY A 519 2.44 -17.16 12.46
N ASN A 520 2.57 -16.27 13.45
CA ASN A 520 1.46 -15.77 14.26
C ASN A 520 1.13 -14.32 13.90
N HIS A 521 -0.15 -14.00 13.82
CA HIS A 521 -0.63 -12.66 13.48
C HIS A 521 -1.74 -12.25 14.43
N PHE A 522 -2.17 -11.00 14.34
CA PHE A 522 -3.21 -10.48 15.21
C PHE A 522 -4.16 -9.50 14.53
N LEU A 523 -5.40 -9.47 15.05
CA LEU A 523 -6.43 -8.50 14.77
C LEU A 523 -6.57 -7.53 15.94
N ALA A 524 -6.93 -6.27 15.66
CA ALA A 524 -7.37 -5.31 16.65
C ALA A 524 -8.55 -4.49 16.12
N GLY A 525 -9.59 -4.27 16.92
CA GLY A 525 -10.76 -3.50 16.52
C GLY A 525 -11.87 -3.56 17.56
N GLY A 526 -12.75 -2.57 17.61
CA GLY A 526 -13.79 -2.48 18.64
C GLY A 526 -14.83 -3.59 18.55
N GLN A 527 -15.11 -4.09 17.34
CA GLN A 527 -16.00 -5.22 17.12
C GLN A 527 -15.30 -6.58 17.04
N VAL A 528 -13.96 -6.65 17.08
CA VAL A 528 -13.26 -7.94 17.06
C VAL A 528 -13.77 -8.77 18.24
N ASN A 529 -14.12 -10.03 17.99
CA ASN A 529 -14.46 -10.98 19.04
C ASN A 529 -13.15 -11.48 19.66
N GLY A 530 -12.55 -10.65 20.51
CA GLY A 530 -11.20 -10.83 21.04
C GLY A 530 -11.11 -11.74 22.27
N GLY A 531 -9.94 -11.69 22.91
CA GLY A 531 -9.63 -12.53 24.08
C GLY A 531 -9.41 -14.00 23.73
N GLN A 532 -9.12 -14.28 22.45
CA GLN A 532 -8.95 -15.64 21.95
C GLN A 532 -7.86 -15.73 20.88
N ILE A 533 -7.36 -16.95 20.70
CA ILE A 533 -6.37 -17.30 19.69
C ILE A 533 -7.07 -18.18 18.64
N PHE A 534 -7.33 -17.64 17.46
CA PHE A 534 -7.81 -18.39 16.30
C PHE A 534 -6.69 -19.27 15.73
N GLY A 535 -7.06 -20.33 15.03
CA GLY A 535 -6.11 -21.31 14.51
C GLY A 535 -5.59 -22.23 15.61
N SER A 536 -4.44 -22.86 15.36
CA SER A 536 -3.83 -23.77 16.32
C SER A 536 -2.34 -23.47 16.40
N PHE A 537 -1.90 -23.06 17.60
CA PHE A 537 -0.48 -22.98 17.89
C PHE A 537 0.11 -24.40 17.83
N PRO A 538 1.30 -24.60 17.24
CA PRO A 538 1.90 -25.93 17.09
C PRO A 538 1.97 -26.69 18.43
N ALA A 539 1.55 -27.95 18.42
CA ALA A 539 1.65 -28.83 19.60
C ALA A 539 3.09 -29.23 19.95
N THR A 540 4.05 -28.96 19.05
CA THR A 540 5.47 -29.03 19.34
C THR A 540 6.24 -28.10 18.40
N LEU A 541 7.32 -27.52 18.91
CA LEU A 541 8.29 -26.69 18.21
C LEU A 541 9.59 -27.45 17.91
N GLU A 542 9.69 -28.70 18.38
CA GLU A 542 10.86 -29.55 18.18
C GLU A 542 11.10 -29.91 16.70
N GLU A 543 12.33 -30.33 16.38
CA GLU A 543 12.73 -30.71 15.02
C GLU A 543 11.93 -31.91 14.48
N THR A 544 11.50 -32.82 15.35
CA THR A 544 10.70 -34.00 15.03
C THR A 544 9.20 -33.71 14.90
N GLY A 545 8.78 -32.45 15.05
CA GLY A 545 7.38 -32.05 14.98
C GLY A 545 6.74 -32.28 13.62
N GLU A 546 5.46 -32.64 13.60
CA GLU A 546 4.70 -32.98 12.38
C GLU A 546 4.52 -31.84 11.39
N LEU A 547 4.71 -30.59 11.84
CA LEU A 547 4.65 -29.39 11.01
C LEU A 547 6.05 -28.90 10.60
N ASN A 548 7.13 -29.46 11.14
CA ASN A 548 8.47 -28.92 10.97
C ASN A 548 9.14 -29.48 9.71
N LEU A 549 9.39 -28.63 8.72
CA LEU A 549 10.15 -28.96 7.49
C LEU A 549 11.67 -29.01 7.71
N GLY A 550 12.11 -28.84 8.96
CA GLY A 550 13.49 -28.68 9.38
C GLY A 550 13.82 -27.24 9.74
N ARG A 551 14.73 -27.06 10.70
CA ARG A 551 15.17 -25.76 11.25
C ARG A 551 14.04 -24.91 11.86
N GLY A 552 12.93 -25.53 12.23
CA GLY A 552 11.76 -24.81 12.72
C GLY A 552 11.02 -24.04 11.62
N ARG A 553 11.02 -24.55 10.38
CA ARG A 553 10.14 -24.03 9.33
C ARG A 553 8.80 -24.73 9.43
N LEU A 554 7.82 -24.07 10.03
CA LEU A 554 6.53 -24.68 10.31
C LEU A 554 5.59 -24.55 9.11
N ILE A 555 4.96 -25.66 8.72
CA ILE A 555 3.83 -25.67 7.79
C ILE A 555 2.66 -24.94 8.45
N PRO A 556 2.05 -23.93 7.80
CA PRO A 556 0.86 -23.27 8.31
C PRO A 556 -0.29 -24.27 8.47
N THR A 557 -0.99 -24.18 9.60
CA THR A 557 -2.24 -24.90 9.83
C THR A 557 -3.45 -24.07 9.39
N LEU A 558 -3.23 -22.81 8.99
CA LEU A 558 -4.26 -21.90 8.53
C LEU A 558 -3.81 -21.12 7.29
N ALA A 559 -4.73 -20.90 6.35
CA ALA A 559 -4.48 -20.09 5.17
C ALA A 559 -4.86 -18.62 5.42
N TRP A 560 -4.27 -17.69 4.68
CA TRP A 560 -4.73 -16.29 4.71
C TRP A 560 -6.22 -16.13 4.42
N GLU A 561 -6.78 -16.93 3.50
CA GLU A 561 -8.21 -16.91 3.15
C GLU A 561 -9.12 -17.24 4.32
N SER A 562 -8.67 -18.09 5.23
CA SER A 562 -9.44 -18.51 6.40
C SER A 562 -9.85 -17.36 7.30
N VAL A 563 -9.02 -16.30 7.37
CA VAL A 563 -9.27 -15.10 8.17
C VAL A 563 -9.92 -14.01 7.30
N TRP A 564 -9.52 -13.93 6.02
CA TRP A 564 -10.13 -12.99 5.09
C TRP A 564 -11.62 -13.27 4.85
N GLU A 565 -12.08 -14.53 4.92
CA GLU A 565 -13.52 -14.85 4.80
C GLU A 565 -14.34 -14.03 5.80
N GLY A 566 -14.05 -14.15 7.09
CA GLY A 566 -14.78 -13.43 8.13
C GLY A 566 -14.61 -11.91 8.08
N ILE A 567 -13.42 -11.41 7.74
CA ILE A 567 -13.20 -9.97 7.52
C ILE A 567 -14.08 -9.45 6.38
N LEU A 568 -14.12 -10.16 5.25
CA LEU A 568 -14.83 -9.71 4.05
C LEU A 568 -16.34 -9.86 4.18
N GLU A 569 -16.83 -10.90 4.87
CA GLU A 569 -18.23 -11.02 5.27
C GLU A 569 -18.65 -9.87 6.18
N TRP A 570 -17.85 -9.54 7.22
CA TRP A 570 -18.10 -8.39 8.09
C TRP A 570 -18.08 -7.09 7.29
N PHE A 571 -17.18 -6.99 6.30
CA PHE A 571 -17.06 -5.85 5.40
C PHE A 571 -18.19 -5.76 4.37
N GLY A 572 -19.02 -6.80 4.21
CA GLY A 572 -20.22 -6.79 3.36
C GLY A 572 -20.04 -7.33 1.94
N VAL A 573 -18.98 -8.09 1.68
CA VAL A 573 -18.84 -8.83 0.42
C VAL A 573 -19.87 -9.94 0.39
N ASP A 574 -20.73 -9.94 -0.63
CA ASP A 574 -21.77 -10.95 -0.78
C ASP A 574 -21.18 -12.34 -1.07
N ALA A 575 -21.84 -13.39 -0.58
CA ALA A 575 -21.38 -14.78 -0.72
C ALA A 575 -21.12 -15.20 -2.18
N GLY A 576 -21.89 -14.67 -3.14
CA GLY A 576 -21.69 -14.92 -4.58
C GLY A 576 -20.40 -14.34 -5.13
N SER A 577 -19.89 -13.25 -4.54
CA SER A 577 -18.63 -12.61 -4.92
C SER A 577 -17.41 -13.21 -4.23
N MET A 578 -17.62 -13.89 -3.09
CA MET A 578 -16.53 -14.45 -2.27
C MET A 578 -15.56 -15.35 -3.05
N PRO A 579 -15.99 -16.28 -3.93
CA PRO A 579 -15.05 -17.10 -4.71
C PRO A 579 -14.15 -16.31 -5.67
N THR A 580 -14.57 -15.11 -6.08
CA THR A 580 -13.73 -14.22 -6.91
C THR A 580 -12.71 -13.50 -6.04
N VAL A 581 -13.09 -13.14 -4.80
CA VAL A 581 -12.20 -12.45 -3.86
C VAL A 581 -11.23 -13.42 -3.19
N LEU A 582 -11.64 -14.65 -2.86
CA LEU A 582 -10.86 -15.70 -2.20
C LEU A 582 -10.92 -17.02 -3.02
N PRO A 583 -10.11 -17.15 -4.09
CA PRO A 583 -10.24 -18.24 -5.06
C PRO A 583 -9.90 -19.65 -4.54
N ASN A 584 -9.10 -19.77 -3.48
CA ASN A 584 -8.74 -21.04 -2.88
C ASN A 584 -9.65 -21.40 -1.69
N LEU A 585 -10.63 -20.57 -1.32
CA LEU A 585 -11.42 -20.75 -0.10
C LEU A 585 -12.15 -22.12 -0.06
N ALA A 586 -12.51 -22.62 -1.24
CA ALA A 586 -13.13 -23.94 -1.42
C ALA A 586 -12.18 -25.13 -1.14
N ASN A 587 -10.86 -24.91 -1.13
CA ASN A 587 -9.88 -25.94 -0.81
C ASN A 587 -9.76 -26.17 0.71
N PHE A 588 -10.32 -25.28 1.54
CA PHE A 588 -10.22 -25.35 2.99
C PHE A 588 -11.55 -25.80 3.62
N PRO A 589 -11.52 -26.84 4.48
CA PRO A 589 -12.72 -27.29 5.19
C PRO A 589 -13.21 -26.24 6.19
N SER A 590 -14.50 -26.28 6.54
CA SER A 590 -15.14 -25.25 7.38
C SER A 590 -14.50 -25.06 8.76
N ASN A 591 -13.86 -26.10 9.32
CA ASN A 591 -13.15 -26.01 10.60
C ASN A 591 -11.78 -25.30 10.49
N MET A 592 -11.31 -25.01 9.28
CA MET A 592 -10.12 -24.22 9.01
C MET A 592 -10.48 -22.82 8.50
N ARG A 593 -11.72 -22.36 8.67
CA ARG A 593 -12.15 -21.03 8.24
C ARG A 593 -12.98 -20.35 9.31
N TYR A 594 -12.99 -19.03 9.29
CA TYR A 594 -13.69 -18.21 10.27
C TYR A 594 -14.63 -17.26 9.56
N ASN A 595 -15.92 -17.38 9.87
CA ASN A 595 -16.94 -16.46 9.37
C ASN A 595 -17.00 -15.17 10.22
N ALA A 596 -17.75 -14.18 9.75
CA ALA A 596 -17.88 -12.90 10.44
C ALA A 596 -18.42 -13.02 11.86
N GLN A 597 -19.33 -13.96 12.13
CA GLN A 597 -19.94 -14.14 13.45
C GLN A 597 -18.96 -14.71 14.48
N GLN A 598 -18.00 -15.52 14.02
CA GLN A 598 -16.92 -16.02 14.86
C GLN A 598 -15.90 -14.93 15.18
N MET A 599 -15.59 -14.08 14.19
CA MET A 599 -14.53 -13.08 14.29
C MET A 599 -14.96 -11.72 14.83
N PHE A 600 -16.25 -11.38 14.72
CA PHE A 600 -16.78 -10.07 15.09
C PHE A 600 -18.05 -10.22 15.93
N SER A 601 -18.17 -9.38 16.95
CA SER A 601 -19.40 -9.26 17.72
C SER A 601 -20.50 -8.62 16.88
N SER A 602 -21.73 -9.13 16.98
CA SER A 602 -22.90 -8.42 16.49
C SER A 602 -23.02 -7.13 17.29
N SER A 603 -23.05 -5.97 16.65
CA SER A 603 -23.13 -4.67 17.30
C SER A 603 -24.15 -4.69 18.46
N SER A 604 -23.68 -4.73 19.71
CA SER A 604 -24.53 -4.29 20.80
C SER A 604 -24.68 -2.81 20.58
N ALA A 605 -25.88 -2.35 20.24
CA ALA A 605 -26.27 -0.97 20.43
C ALA A 605 -26.14 -0.65 21.92
N SER A 606 -24.92 -0.38 22.38
CA SER A 606 -24.65 0.17 23.70
C SER A 606 -25.22 1.59 23.69
N GLY A 607 -26.38 1.72 24.33
CA GLY A 607 -27.20 2.91 24.49
C GLY A 607 -26.56 4.25 24.11
N LYS A 608 -26.86 4.72 22.90
CA LYS A 608 -27.17 6.15 22.73
C LYS A 608 -28.49 6.41 23.45
N GLN A 609 -28.44 6.50 24.78
CA GLN A 609 -29.48 7.20 25.52
C GLN A 609 -29.43 8.65 25.02
N GLN A 610 -30.40 9.00 24.18
CA GLN A 610 -30.81 10.37 24.00
C GLN A 610 -31.19 10.91 25.38
N SER A 611 -30.30 11.67 26.02
CA SER A 611 -30.71 12.60 27.06
C SER A 611 -31.37 13.79 26.36
N GLY A 612 -32.64 13.62 26.01
CA GLY A 612 -33.54 14.71 25.71
C GLY A 612 -34.19 15.19 27.00
N ALA A 613 -33.81 16.38 27.45
CA ALA A 613 -34.64 17.38 28.12
C ALA A 613 -33.88 18.70 28.10
#